data_AF-A0A939VFF4-F1
#
_entry.id   AF-A0A939VFF4-F1
#
_cell.length_a   1.000
_cell.length_b   1.000
_cell.length_c   1.000
_cell.angle_alpha   90.00
_cell.angle_beta   90.00
_cell.angle_gamma   90.00
#
_symmetry.space_group_name_H-M   'P 1'
#
loop_
_entity.id
_entity.type
_entity.pdbx_description
1 polymer ?
#
loop_
_entity_poly.entity_id
_entity_poly.type
_entity_poly.pdbx_seq_one_letter_code
_entity_poly.pdbx_strand_id
1 'polypeptide(L)'
;SIVVGGNNNAETKTKADSVYNALVAGGDFEVIAKKYGQQGVKQWMTTSMYERANGMTKDNATVFNALNTLGAGEIKVIPLTQGNLILQVTDRRAMVDKYDVAVIKRDIAYSSETSHKYNDDFKQFVAANQSLESMEKNAVKSGYQLLDAKNVLTSQGGIAGIANSRDALKWVFEAKKGDVSEVMTCGANRGDQLLVMVLTDIYPKGYMPLDNAEVKEYVQGEVLRDKKAEQIMAKLEGVKTTAQAKAKGAKLTEVNQITFGAPVFVSELQAQEPALSGAVAATEKGKYSTHPVKGLSGVYMFLVKDKRTLPGKFDAKEATAGAAQGYLSNLSRTVFQELMVNANVKDNRYLFF
;
A
#
# COMPACT_ATOMS: atom_id res chain seq x y z
N SER A 1 25.40 -28.94 21.08
CA SER A 1 24.27 -29.89 21.04
C SER A 1 24.33 -30.71 19.76
N ILE A 2 23.55 -31.80 19.65
CA ILE A 2 23.41 -32.64 18.45
C ILE A 2 21.92 -32.80 18.16
N VAL A 3 21.47 -32.51 16.95
CA VAL A 3 20.10 -32.78 16.49
C VAL A 3 20.09 -34.07 15.68
N VAL A 4 19.15 -34.96 15.96
CA VAL A 4 18.95 -36.19 15.18
C VAL A 4 17.52 -36.27 14.64
N GLY A 5 17.39 -36.76 13.41
CA GLY A 5 16.13 -37.01 12.73
C GLY A 5 16.09 -38.40 12.12
N GLY A 6 14.88 -38.94 11.98
CA GLY A 6 14.57 -40.20 11.28
C GLY A 6 13.32 -40.05 10.42
N ASN A 7 12.97 -41.08 9.66
CA ASN A 7 11.81 -41.04 8.77
C ASN A 7 10.48 -41.00 9.54
N ASN A 8 10.50 -41.36 10.83
CA ASN A 8 9.38 -41.26 11.75
C ASN A 8 9.86 -41.00 13.20
N ASN A 9 8.91 -40.76 14.10
CA ASN A 9 9.19 -40.44 15.50
C ASN A 9 9.88 -41.58 16.26
N ALA A 10 9.56 -42.84 15.95
CA ALA A 10 10.17 -44.00 16.60
C ALA A 10 11.64 -44.13 16.21
N GLU A 11 11.95 -44.00 14.92
CA GLU A 11 13.32 -44.02 14.40
C GLU A 11 14.15 -42.85 14.95
N THR A 12 13.55 -41.66 15.02
CA THR A 12 14.18 -40.47 15.62
C THR A 12 14.53 -40.70 17.08
N LYS A 13 13.62 -41.32 17.85
CA LYS A 13 13.86 -41.68 19.25
C LYS A 13 14.98 -42.70 19.39
N THR A 14 14.97 -43.79 18.61
CA THR A 14 16.01 -44.82 18.66
C THR A 14 17.40 -44.24 18.37
N LYS A 15 17.51 -43.37 17.36
CA LYS A 15 18.78 -42.68 17.04
C LYS A 15 19.23 -41.77 18.19
N ALA A 16 18.30 -41.02 18.79
CA ALA A 16 18.61 -40.14 19.92
C ALA A 16 19.09 -40.92 21.15
N ASP A 17 18.42 -42.03 21.47
CA ASP A 17 18.79 -42.90 22.59
C ASP A 17 20.17 -43.54 22.35
N SER A 18 20.49 -43.92 21.12
CA SER A 18 21.83 -44.42 20.76
C SER A 18 22.91 -43.36 20.95
N VAL A 19 22.67 -42.11 20.55
CA VAL A 19 23.61 -41.00 20.77
C VAL A 19 23.77 -40.71 22.25
N TYR A 20 22.67 -40.66 22.99
CA TYR A 20 22.68 -40.45 24.44
C TYR A 20 23.51 -41.51 25.16
N ASN A 21 23.28 -42.80 24.89
CA ASN A 21 24.01 -43.90 25.52
C ASN A 21 25.50 -43.88 25.18
N ALA A 22 25.87 -43.53 23.94
CA ALA A 22 27.27 -43.39 23.55
C ALA A 22 27.98 -42.26 24.31
N LEU A 23 27.30 -41.14 24.55
CA LEU A 23 27.85 -40.02 25.31
C LEU A 23 27.96 -40.34 26.80
N VAL A 24 26.94 -41.00 27.38
CA VAL A 24 26.97 -41.44 28.78
C VAL A 24 28.08 -42.47 29.02
N ALA A 25 28.38 -43.32 28.03
CA ALA A 25 29.49 -44.27 28.08
C ALA A 25 30.89 -43.63 27.91
N GLY A 26 30.99 -42.30 27.87
CA GLY A 26 32.26 -41.57 27.75
C GLY A 26 32.71 -41.29 26.31
N GLY A 27 31.81 -41.46 25.33
CA GLY A 27 32.08 -41.08 23.95
C GLY A 27 32.28 -39.57 23.79
N ASP A 28 33.22 -39.17 22.92
CA ASP A 28 33.49 -37.76 22.64
C ASP A 28 32.34 -37.08 21.89
N PHE A 29 31.87 -35.94 22.42
CA PHE A 29 30.70 -35.23 21.90
C PHE A 29 30.92 -34.70 20.49
N GLU A 30 32.09 -34.14 20.19
CA GLU A 30 32.40 -33.57 18.87
C GLU A 30 32.56 -34.67 17.81
N VAL A 31 33.21 -35.78 18.18
CA VAL A 31 33.34 -36.96 17.30
C VAL A 31 31.96 -37.53 16.96
N ILE A 32 31.06 -37.64 17.94
CA ILE A 32 29.70 -38.13 17.70
C ILE A 32 28.89 -37.12 16.88
N ALA A 33 29.00 -35.82 17.16
CA ALA A 33 28.32 -34.76 16.39
C ALA A 33 28.70 -34.78 14.90
N LYS A 34 29.99 -35.00 14.59
CA LYS A 34 30.50 -35.07 13.21
C LYS A 34 29.87 -36.20 12.40
N LYS A 35 29.50 -37.32 13.03
CA LYS A 35 28.77 -38.42 12.37
C LYS A 35 27.37 -38.01 11.88
N TYR A 36 26.82 -36.93 12.44
CA TYR A 36 25.53 -36.35 12.05
C TYR A 36 25.70 -35.03 11.26
N GLY A 37 26.89 -34.77 10.71
CA GLY A 37 27.17 -33.56 9.93
C GLY A 37 27.20 -32.27 10.75
N GLN A 38 27.33 -32.36 12.08
CA GLN A 38 27.31 -31.23 12.99
C GLN A 38 28.67 -31.04 13.67
N GLN A 39 29.01 -29.80 13.99
CA GLN A 39 30.32 -29.47 14.55
C GLN A 39 30.45 -29.83 16.04
N GLY A 40 29.34 -29.79 16.79
CA GLY A 40 29.34 -30.14 18.21
C GLY A 40 30.11 -29.17 19.13
N VAL A 41 30.48 -27.98 18.62
CA VAL A 41 31.30 -27.00 19.33
C VAL A 41 30.66 -26.53 20.64
N LYS A 42 31.50 -26.29 21.65
CA LYS A 42 31.09 -25.70 22.93
C LYS A 42 30.85 -24.20 22.73
N GLN A 43 29.72 -23.71 23.20
CA GLN A 43 29.35 -22.30 23.12
C GLN A 43 28.77 -21.83 24.45
N TRP A 44 29.20 -20.64 24.90
CA TRP A 44 28.58 -19.96 26.03
C TRP A 44 27.23 -19.36 25.60
N MET A 45 26.20 -19.63 26.41
CA MET A 45 24.86 -19.07 26.25
C MET A 45 24.58 -18.14 27.42
N THR A 46 24.40 -16.84 27.17
CA THR A 46 23.99 -15.88 28.20
C THR A 46 22.47 -15.73 28.21
N THR A 47 21.90 -15.36 29.35
CA THR A 47 20.46 -15.16 29.50
C THR A 47 19.89 -14.12 28.52
N SER A 48 20.66 -13.06 28.27
CA SER A 48 20.31 -12.01 27.30
C SER A 48 20.14 -12.51 25.86
N MET A 49 20.77 -13.62 25.48
CA MET A 49 20.68 -14.17 24.12
C MET A 49 19.30 -14.75 23.83
N TYR A 50 18.57 -15.24 24.83
CA TYR A 50 17.25 -15.82 24.64
C TYR A 50 16.11 -15.02 25.27
N GLU A 51 16.37 -14.15 26.26
CA GLU A 51 15.38 -13.18 26.77
C GLU A 51 14.93 -12.17 25.71
N ARG A 52 15.78 -11.91 24.70
CA ARG A 52 15.51 -10.99 23.59
C ARG A 52 15.06 -11.68 22.32
N ALA A 53 14.76 -12.98 22.37
CA ALA A 53 14.27 -13.70 21.19
C ALA A 53 12.88 -13.16 20.80
N ASN A 54 12.75 -12.72 19.54
CA ASN A 54 11.45 -12.30 19.00
C ASN A 54 10.57 -13.54 18.79
N GLY A 55 9.70 -13.81 19.77
CA GLY A 55 8.78 -14.94 19.76
C GLY A 55 9.34 -16.16 20.51
N MET A 56 8.53 -16.69 21.42
CA MET A 56 8.82 -17.91 22.16
C MET A 56 7.97 -19.06 21.58
N THR A 57 8.59 -19.96 20.81
CA THR A 57 7.93 -21.19 20.38
C THR A 57 7.99 -22.23 21.51
N LYS A 58 7.12 -23.26 21.45
CA LYS A 58 7.12 -24.36 22.42
C LYS A 58 8.47 -25.09 22.48
N ASP A 59 9.09 -25.31 21.32
CA ASP A 59 10.39 -25.98 21.21
C ASP A 59 11.50 -25.14 21.86
N ASN A 60 11.57 -23.83 21.55
CA ASN A 60 12.54 -22.94 22.16
C ASN A 60 12.37 -22.84 23.68
N ALA A 61 11.12 -22.73 24.15
CA ALA A 61 10.81 -22.73 25.59
C ALA A 61 11.31 -24.02 26.28
N THR A 62 11.13 -25.17 25.64
CA THR A 62 11.58 -26.47 26.18
C THR A 62 13.11 -26.55 26.26
N VAL A 63 13.82 -26.06 25.25
CA VAL A 63 15.29 -26.01 25.24
C VAL A 63 15.83 -25.03 26.29
N PHE A 64 15.26 -23.83 26.39
CA PHE A 64 15.68 -22.84 27.39
C PHE A 64 15.40 -23.30 28.82
N ASN A 65 14.27 -23.99 29.06
CA ASN A 65 14.01 -24.59 30.35
C ASN A 65 15.11 -25.62 30.70
N ALA A 66 15.41 -26.55 29.78
CA ALA A 66 16.48 -27.52 30.00
C ALA A 66 17.86 -26.88 30.25
N LEU A 67 18.21 -25.83 29.51
CA LEU A 67 19.45 -25.06 29.75
C LEU A 67 19.48 -24.39 31.12
N ASN A 68 18.35 -23.99 31.68
CA ASN A 68 18.30 -23.36 32.99
C ASN A 68 18.29 -24.38 34.14
N THR A 69 17.80 -25.61 33.91
CA THR A 69 17.65 -26.63 34.96
C THR A 69 18.77 -27.67 35.04
N LEU A 70 19.47 -27.99 33.94
CA LEU A 70 20.44 -29.09 33.88
C LEU A 70 21.79 -28.81 34.58
N GLY A 71 22.25 -29.67 35.47
CA GLY A 71 23.58 -29.54 36.10
C GLY A 71 24.76 -29.54 35.10
N ALA A 72 25.92 -29.02 35.51
CA ALA A 72 27.14 -29.16 34.72
C ALA A 72 27.54 -30.65 34.62
N GLY A 73 27.90 -31.09 33.43
CA GLY A 73 28.13 -32.50 33.08
C GLY A 73 26.88 -33.25 32.64
N GLU A 74 25.68 -32.72 32.85
CA GLU A 74 24.44 -33.42 32.48
C GLU A 74 24.19 -33.39 30.97
N ILE A 75 23.63 -34.50 30.49
CA ILE A 75 23.19 -34.70 29.11
C ILE A 75 21.69 -34.97 29.14
N LYS A 76 20.92 -34.36 28.23
CA LYS A 76 19.48 -34.60 28.09
C LYS A 76 19.07 -34.68 26.63
N VAL A 77 18.15 -35.60 26.34
CA VAL A 77 17.43 -35.65 25.07
C VAL A 77 16.15 -34.83 25.18
N ILE A 78 15.95 -33.91 24.24
CA ILE A 78 14.82 -32.98 24.19
C ILE A 78 14.07 -33.22 22.89
N PRO A 79 12.82 -33.71 22.92
CA PRO A 79 12.02 -33.87 21.72
C PRO A 79 11.57 -32.50 21.21
N LEU A 80 11.84 -32.22 19.93
CA LEU A 80 11.42 -31.00 19.22
C LEU A 80 10.54 -31.39 18.02
N THR A 81 9.85 -30.41 17.44
CA THR A 81 8.97 -30.60 16.28
C THR A 81 9.72 -31.10 15.04
N GLN A 82 11.00 -30.74 14.88
CA GLN A 82 11.84 -31.12 13.74
C GLN A 82 12.93 -32.16 14.08
N GLY A 83 12.75 -32.93 15.17
CA GLY A 83 13.67 -33.99 15.58
C GLY A 83 14.03 -33.93 17.07
N ASN A 84 14.98 -34.76 17.50
CA ASN A 84 15.42 -34.79 18.89
C ASN A 84 16.75 -34.07 19.07
N LEU A 85 16.82 -33.15 20.03
CA LEU A 85 18.02 -32.43 20.42
C LEU A 85 18.68 -33.12 21.61
N ILE A 86 19.92 -33.56 21.45
CA ILE A 86 20.79 -34.00 22.54
C ILE A 86 21.62 -32.80 22.99
N LEU A 87 21.42 -32.39 24.23
CA LEU A 87 22.04 -31.23 24.85
C LEU A 87 22.95 -31.69 25.99
N GLN A 88 24.19 -31.22 26.01
CA GLN A 88 25.12 -31.39 27.12
C GLN A 88 25.47 -30.02 27.70
N VAL A 89 25.33 -29.86 29.02
CA VAL A 89 25.82 -28.67 29.73
C VAL A 89 27.22 -28.97 30.22
N THR A 90 28.24 -28.29 29.68
CA THR A 90 29.64 -28.59 30.02
C THR A 90 30.17 -27.81 31.22
N ASP A 91 29.70 -26.58 31.44
CA ASP A 91 30.09 -25.71 32.56
C ASP A 91 28.99 -24.67 32.82
N ARG A 92 28.97 -24.06 34.01
CA ARG A 92 28.05 -22.99 34.41
C ARG A 92 28.83 -21.89 35.15
N ARG A 93 28.59 -20.63 34.81
CA ARG A 93 29.24 -19.47 35.44
C ARG A 93 28.28 -18.29 35.56
N ALA A 94 28.52 -17.43 36.55
CA ALA A 94 27.75 -16.21 36.80
C ALA A 94 26.23 -16.46 36.89
N MET A 95 25.84 -17.50 37.65
CA MET A 95 24.42 -17.81 37.89
C MET A 95 23.76 -16.68 38.67
N VAL A 96 22.57 -16.29 38.24
CA VAL A 96 21.72 -15.28 38.88
C VAL A 96 20.37 -15.88 39.21
N ASP A 97 19.73 -15.39 40.27
CA ASP A 97 18.41 -15.86 40.66
C ASP A 97 17.36 -15.54 39.59
N LYS A 98 16.53 -16.52 39.28
CA LYS A 98 15.39 -16.42 38.35
C LYS A 98 14.13 -16.84 39.09
N TYR A 99 13.03 -16.16 38.77
CA TYR A 99 11.74 -16.37 39.41
C TYR A 99 10.70 -16.78 38.38
N ASP A 100 9.94 -17.83 38.68
CA ASP A 100 8.73 -18.17 37.94
C ASP A 100 7.64 -17.17 38.30
N VAL A 101 7.28 -16.29 37.36
CA VAL A 101 6.23 -15.30 37.56
C VAL A 101 4.94 -15.75 36.88
N ALA A 102 3.86 -15.84 37.65
CA ALA A 102 2.52 -16.00 37.10
C ALA A 102 2.02 -14.63 36.62
N VAL A 103 1.94 -14.43 35.30
CA VAL A 103 1.37 -13.23 34.72
C VAL A 103 -0.14 -13.41 34.58
N ILE A 104 -0.92 -12.79 35.47
CA ILE A 104 -2.37 -12.71 35.32
C ILE A 104 -2.69 -11.61 34.31
N LYS A 105 -3.03 -12.00 33.08
CA LYS A 105 -3.55 -11.08 32.06
C LYS A 105 -5.06 -11.03 32.19
N ARG A 106 -5.61 -9.84 32.46
CA ARG A 106 -7.06 -9.59 32.40
C ARG A 106 -7.32 -8.71 31.19
N ASP A 107 -7.93 -9.30 30.16
CA ASP A 107 -8.40 -8.54 29.01
C ASP A 107 -9.46 -7.53 29.49
N ILE A 108 -9.27 -6.26 29.16
CA ILE A 108 -10.30 -5.24 29.34
C ILE A 108 -11.25 -5.39 28.15
N ALA A 109 -12.44 -5.92 28.40
CA ALA A 109 -13.49 -6.07 27.41
C ALA A 109 -14.80 -5.48 27.96
N TYR A 110 -15.72 -5.12 27.06
CA TYR A 110 -17.05 -4.71 27.45
C TYR A 110 -17.78 -5.85 28.17
N SER A 111 -18.57 -5.52 29.18
CA SER A 111 -19.47 -6.49 29.80
C SER A 111 -20.56 -6.91 28.80
N SER A 112 -21.17 -8.07 29.03
CA SER A 112 -22.33 -8.50 28.23
C SER A 112 -23.46 -7.49 28.29
N GLU A 113 -23.72 -6.91 29.47
CA GLU A 113 -24.74 -5.87 29.66
C GLU A 113 -24.46 -4.62 28.82
N THR A 114 -23.22 -4.11 28.85
CA THR A 114 -22.82 -2.97 28.03
C THR A 114 -22.97 -3.29 26.54
N SER A 115 -22.51 -4.46 26.11
CA SER A 115 -22.56 -4.88 24.71
C SER A 115 -24.00 -5.01 24.20
N HIS A 116 -24.90 -5.60 25.00
CA HIS A 116 -26.31 -5.72 24.66
C HIS A 116 -26.98 -4.36 24.56
N LYS A 117 -26.77 -3.49 25.56
CA LYS A 117 -27.34 -2.14 25.55
C LYS A 117 -26.98 -1.37 24.28
N TYR A 118 -25.69 -1.27 23.94
CA TYR A 118 -25.28 -0.50 22.76
C TYR A 118 -25.73 -1.14 21.45
N ASN A 119 -25.84 -2.46 21.38
CA ASN A 119 -26.41 -3.14 20.22
C ASN A 119 -27.90 -2.83 20.05
N ASP A 120 -28.66 -2.85 21.14
CA ASP A 120 -30.09 -2.55 21.13
C ASP A 120 -30.35 -1.07 20.81
N ASP A 121 -29.59 -0.15 21.42
CA ASP A 121 -29.64 1.29 21.14
C ASP A 121 -29.37 1.56 19.64
N PHE A 122 -28.33 0.92 19.07
CA PHE A 122 -27.98 1.10 17.67
C PHE A 122 -29.02 0.49 16.72
N LYS A 123 -29.56 -0.70 17.04
CA LYS A 123 -30.68 -1.30 16.29
C LYS A 123 -31.91 -0.42 16.32
N GLN A 124 -32.24 0.17 17.47
CA GLN A 124 -33.37 1.08 17.59
C GLN A 124 -33.16 2.34 16.75
N PHE A 125 -31.94 2.89 16.75
CA PHE A 125 -31.58 4.00 15.86
C PHE A 125 -31.80 3.65 14.39
N VAL A 126 -31.30 2.50 13.94
CA VAL A 126 -31.43 2.06 12.54
C VAL A 126 -32.89 1.81 12.16
N ALA A 127 -33.67 1.19 13.06
CA ALA A 127 -35.10 0.98 12.85
C ALA A 127 -35.89 2.30 12.71
N ALA A 128 -35.47 3.35 13.42
CA ALA A 128 -36.08 4.68 13.33
C ALA A 128 -35.58 5.52 12.14
N ASN A 129 -34.49 5.10 11.47
CA ASN A 129 -33.81 5.88 10.43
C ASN A 129 -33.51 4.99 9.20
N GLN A 130 -34.53 4.69 8.40
CA GLN A 130 -34.42 3.76 7.26
C GLN A 130 -34.03 4.44 5.93
N SER A 131 -33.45 5.63 5.97
CA SER A 131 -32.99 6.36 4.78
C SER A 131 -31.74 7.17 5.06
N LEU A 132 -30.96 7.46 4.01
CA LEU A 132 -29.77 8.33 4.10
C LEU A 132 -30.09 9.66 4.81
N GLU A 133 -31.13 10.36 4.36
CA GLU A 133 -31.52 11.67 4.91
C GLU A 133 -31.83 11.60 6.42
N SER A 134 -32.57 10.56 6.84
CA SER A 134 -32.89 10.38 8.26
C SER A 134 -31.64 10.08 9.10
N MET A 135 -30.73 9.24 8.58
CA MET A 135 -29.47 8.91 9.24
C MET A 135 -28.55 10.12 9.34
N GLU A 136 -28.34 10.86 8.26
CA GLU A 136 -27.51 12.08 8.24
C GLU A 136 -28.00 13.12 9.26
N LYS A 137 -29.32 13.30 9.36
CA LYS A 137 -29.94 14.26 10.27
C LYS A 137 -29.80 13.87 11.75
N ASN A 138 -29.80 12.56 12.05
CA ASN A 138 -29.96 12.06 13.41
C ASN A 138 -28.71 11.38 13.98
N ALA A 139 -27.81 10.82 13.17
CA ALA A 139 -26.66 10.03 13.62
C ALA A 139 -25.77 10.78 14.63
N VAL A 140 -25.34 11.99 14.28
CA VAL A 140 -24.46 12.81 15.15
C VAL A 140 -25.16 13.18 16.46
N LYS A 141 -26.47 13.44 16.43
CA LYS A 141 -27.25 13.76 17.65
C LYS A 141 -27.41 12.54 18.55
N SER A 142 -27.45 11.35 17.97
CA SER A 142 -27.49 10.08 18.67
C SER A 142 -26.11 9.56 19.07
N GLY A 143 -25.04 10.34 18.84
CA GLY A 143 -23.67 9.99 19.23
C GLY A 143 -22.94 9.05 18.27
N TYR A 144 -23.48 8.84 17.06
CA TYR A 144 -22.87 8.01 16.03
C TYR A 144 -22.07 8.85 15.03
N GLN A 145 -21.03 8.23 14.45
CA GLN A 145 -20.22 8.84 13.41
C GLN A 145 -20.74 8.44 12.02
N LEU A 146 -20.85 9.43 11.13
CA LEU A 146 -21.08 9.18 9.72
C LEU A 146 -19.74 9.19 8.98
N LEU A 147 -19.51 8.17 8.15
CA LEU A 147 -18.28 8.00 7.38
C LEU A 147 -18.63 7.82 5.90
N ASP A 148 -17.92 8.55 5.04
CA ASP A 148 -18.06 8.40 3.58
C ASP A 148 -17.10 7.32 3.06
N ALA A 149 -17.66 6.32 2.37
CA ALA A 149 -16.90 5.33 1.61
C ALA A 149 -17.02 5.64 0.10
N LYS A 150 -16.13 6.49 -0.42
CA LYS A 150 -16.11 6.85 -1.85
C LYS A 150 -15.32 5.84 -2.67
N ASN A 151 -15.74 5.62 -3.91
CA ASN A 151 -15.03 4.81 -4.90
C ASN A 151 -14.65 3.41 -4.36
N VAL A 152 -15.61 2.71 -3.75
CA VAL A 152 -15.41 1.34 -3.23
C VAL A 152 -15.17 0.38 -4.39
N LEU A 153 -14.10 -0.42 -4.29
CA LEU A 153 -13.66 -1.34 -5.35
C LEU A 153 -13.67 -2.78 -4.86
N THR A 154 -13.93 -3.73 -5.79
CA THR A 154 -13.95 -5.17 -5.53
C THR A 154 -12.60 -5.76 -5.09
N SER A 155 -11.53 -4.98 -5.21
CA SER A 155 -10.16 -5.32 -4.84
C SER A 155 -9.80 -4.93 -3.40
N GLN A 156 -10.66 -4.19 -2.69
CA GLN A 156 -10.42 -3.73 -1.32
C GLN A 156 -10.61 -4.87 -0.31
N GLY A 157 -9.93 -4.78 0.84
CA GLY A 157 -10.01 -5.78 1.92
C GLY A 157 -11.00 -5.43 3.04
N GLY A 158 -11.69 -4.30 2.94
CA GLY A 158 -12.63 -3.76 3.92
C GLY A 158 -13.16 -2.40 3.49
N ILE A 159 -14.03 -1.80 4.31
CA ILE A 159 -14.72 -0.55 3.99
C ILE A 159 -14.37 0.56 4.99
N ALA A 160 -14.27 1.81 4.51
CA ALA A 160 -14.07 3.01 5.32
C ALA A 160 -12.90 2.97 6.34
N GLY A 161 -11.88 2.14 6.10
CA GLY A 161 -10.77 1.94 7.04
C GLY A 161 -11.12 1.15 8.31
N ILE A 162 -12.32 0.56 8.36
CA ILE A 162 -12.80 -0.25 9.48
C ILE A 162 -12.23 -1.67 9.35
N ALA A 163 -11.55 -2.15 10.39
CA ALA A 163 -11.03 -3.51 10.43
C ALA A 163 -12.16 -4.55 10.45
N ASN A 164 -11.91 -5.74 9.89
CA ASN A 164 -12.87 -6.86 9.88
C ASN A 164 -14.26 -6.49 9.33
N SER A 165 -14.33 -5.68 8.27
CA SER A 165 -15.56 -5.17 7.65
C SER A 165 -15.90 -5.84 6.32
N ARG A 166 -15.54 -7.12 6.16
CA ARG A 166 -15.70 -7.85 4.90
C ARG A 166 -17.15 -8.13 4.55
N ASP A 167 -17.98 -8.45 5.54
CA ASP A 167 -19.41 -8.65 5.35
C ASP A 167 -20.09 -7.37 4.85
N ALA A 168 -19.66 -6.21 5.35
CA ALA A 168 -20.12 -4.91 4.86
C ALA A 168 -19.68 -4.66 3.42
N LEU A 169 -18.43 -5.00 3.07
CA LEU A 169 -17.95 -4.90 1.69
C LEU A 169 -18.75 -5.80 0.74
N LYS A 170 -19.01 -7.06 1.14
CA LYS A 170 -19.83 -7.99 0.35
C LYS A 170 -21.23 -7.46 0.15
N TRP A 171 -21.87 -7.00 1.23
CA TRP A 171 -23.21 -6.41 1.17
C TRP A 171 -23.29 -5.24 0.19
N VAL A 172 -22.30 -4.34 0.17
CA VAL A 172 -22.27 -3.19 -0.76
C VAL A 172 -22.35 -3.63 -2.23
N PHE A 173 -21.75 -4.76 -2.60
CA PHE A 173 -21.78 -5.26 -3.98
C PHE A 173 -23.06 -6.06 -4.34
N GLU A 174 -23.85 -6.45 -3.35
CA GLU A 174 -25.13 -7.16 -3.53
C GLU A 174 -26.35 -6.22 -3.42
N ALA A 175 -26.20 -5.10 -2.72
CA ALA A 175 -27.25 -4.12 -2.44
C ALA A 175 -27.64 -3.28 -3.67
N LYS A 176 -28.82 -2.66 -3.61
CA LYS A 176 -29.33 -1.70 -4.59
C LYS A 176 -29.15 -0.27 -4.07
N LYS A 177 -29.11 0.68 -5.00
CA LYS A 177 -29.09 2.10 -4.66
C LYS A 177 -30.26 2.45 -3.74
N GLY A 178 -29.95 3.08 -2.61
CA GLY A 178 -30.88 3.46 -1.55
C GLY A 178 -31.07 2.41 -0.45
N ASP A 179 -30.55 1.20 -0.62
CA ASP A 179 -30.68 0.16 0.41
C ASP A 179 -29.88 0.54 1.67
N VAL A 180 -30.43 0.11 2.81
CA VAL A 180 -29.82 0.22 4.13
C VAL A 180 -29.49 -1.19 4.62
N SER A 181 -28.27 -1.40 5.10
CA SER A 181 -27.85 -2.73 5.58
C SER A 181 -28.47 -3.08 6.93
N GLU A 182 -28.43 -4.37 7.27
CA GLU A 182 -28.58 -4.79 8.66
C GLU A 182 -27.40 -4.29 9.52
N VAL A 183 -27.58 -4.28 10.84
CA VAL A 183 -26.50 -3.97 11.78
C VAL A 183 -25.47 -5.09 11.73
N MET A 184 -24.24 -4.71 11.37
CA MET A 184 -23.09 -5.60 11.30
C MET A 184 -22.13 -5.31 12.44
N THR A 185 -21.36 -6.33 12.81
CA THR A 185 -20.31 -6.22 13.83
C THR A 185 -18.94 -6.23 13.15
N CYS A 186 -18.12 -5.22 13.41
CA CYS A 186 -16.80 -5.01 12.81
C CYS A 186 -15.78 -4.57 13.88
N GLY A 187 -14.53 -4.35 13.50
CA GLY A 187 -13.49 -3.83 14.40
C GLY A 187 -12.39 -4.86 14.73
N ALA A 188 -11.23 -4.36 15.14
CA ALA A 188 -10.02 -5.16 15.30
C ALA A 188 -10.05 -6.07 16.54
N ASN A 189 -10.85 -5.72 17.56
CA ASN A 189 -10.87 -6.41 18.86
C ASN A 189 -12.22 -7.07 19.12
N ARG A 190 -12.41 -8.28 18.60
CA ARG A 190 -13.63 -9.09 18.82
C ARG A 190 -14.94 -8.40 18.41
N GLY A 191 -14.93 -7.58 17.35
CA GLY A 191 -16.16 -6.97 16.88
C GLY A 191 -16.64 -5.80 17.75
N ASP A 192 -15.72 -4.95 18.18
CA ASP A 192 -15.96 -3.83 19.09
C ASP A 192 -16.68 -2.63 18.45
N GLN A 193 -17.02 -2.70 17.17
CA GLN A 193 -17.72 -1.66 16.43
C GLN A 193 -19.00 -2.21 15.79
N LEU A 194 -20.05 -1.39 15.77
CA LEU A 194 -21.28 -1.66 15.03
C LEU A 194 -21.33 -0.77 13.80
N LEU A 195 -21.78 -1.34 12.69
CA LEU A 195 -21.81 -0.69 11.38
C LEU A 195 -23.15 -0.89 10.71
N VAL A 196 -23.69 0.17 10.11
CA VAL A 196 -24.74 0.12 9.10
C VAL A 196 -24.30 0.94 7.91
N MET A 197 -24.58 0.42 6.72
CA MET A 197 -24.24 1.01 5.44
C MET A 197 -25.50 1.50 4.74
N VAL A 198 -25.39 2.60 4.00
CA VAL A 198 -26.40 3.06 3.04
C VAL A 198 -25.76 3.17 1.67
N LEU A 199 -26.28 2.45 0.67
CA LEU A 199 -25.71 2.47 -0.67
C LEU A 199 -26.22 3.69 -1.45
N THR A 200 -25.36 4.68 -1.66
CA THR A 200 -25.76 5.95 -2.28
C THR A 200 -25.81 5.91 -3.80
N ASP A 201 -24.85 5.24 -4.44
CA ASP A 201 -24.75 5.13 -5.89
C ASP A 201 -24.05 3.84 -6.32
N ILE A 202 -24.33 3.41 -7.56
CA ILE A 202 -23.69 2.26 -8.21
C ILE A 202 -23.11 2.73 -9.53
N TYR A 203 -21.80 2.56 -9.69
CA TYR A 203 -21.10 2.86 -10.93
C TYR A 203 -20.91 1.58 -11.75
N PRO A 204 -21.60 1.44 -12.90
CA PRO A 204 -21.45 0.25 -13.73
C PRO A 204 -20.03 0.18 -14.31
N LYS A 205 -19.65 -1.02 -14.75
CA LYS A 205 -18.34 -1.24 -15.40
C LYS A 205 -18.17 -0.27 -16.58
N GLY A 206 -17.04 0.43 -16.58
CA GLY A 206 -16.67 1.36 -17.66
C GLY A 206 -16.15 2.67 -17.09
N TYR A 207 -16.46 3.76 -17.79
CA TYR A 207 -16.15 5.10 -17.32
C TYR A 207 -17.15 5.55 -16.25
N MET A 208 -16.64 6.31 -15.28
CA MET A 208 -17.49 7.03 -14.34
C MET A 208 -18.38 8.01 -15.13
N PRO A 209 -19.67 8.13 -14.77
CA PRO A 209 -20.60 8.98 -15.50
C PRO A 209 -20.30 10.47 -15.26
N LEU A 210 -20.68 11.34 -16.20
CA LEU A 210 -20.39 12.79 -16.13
C LEU A 210 -21.10 13.48 -14.95
N ASP A 211 -22.21 12.92 -14.47
CA ASP A 211 -22.96 13.44 -13.33
C ASP A 211 -22.31 13.09 -11.97
N ASN A 212 -21.35 12.16 -11.94
CA ASN A 212 -20.51 11.95 -10.77
C ASN A 212 -19.80 13.27 -10.41
N ALA A 213 -19.85 13.64 -9.14
CA ALA A 213 -19.36 14.94 -8.68
C ALA A 213 -17.88 15.18 -9.02
N GLU A 214 -17.02 14.17 -8.86
CA GLU A 214 -15.58 14.28 -9.13
C GLU A 214 -15.32 14.44 -10.64
N VAL A 215 -16.01 13.65 -11.48
CA VAL A 215 -15.90 13.76 -12.95
C VAL A 215 -16.43 15.11 -13.43
N LYS A 216 -17.59 15.53 -12.92
CA LYS A 216 -18.23 16.80 -13.28
C LYS A 216 -17.34 17.98 -12.95
N GLU A 217 -16.78 18.04 -11.75
CA GLU A 217 -15.90 19.11 -11.31
C GLU A 217 -14.66 19.20 -12.20
N TYR A 218 -14.03 18.05 -12.48
CA TYR A 218 -12.88 17.97 -13.38
C TYR A 218 -13.21 18.48 -14.78
N VAL A 219 -14.24 17.92 -15.43
CA VAL A 219 -14.65 18.30 -16.80
C VAL A 219 -15.08 19.77 -16.85
N GLN A 220 -15.78 20.26 -15.83
CA GLN A 220 -16.15 21.68 -15.73
C GLN A 220 -14.92 22.58 -15.68
N GLY A 221 -13.89 22.20 -14.92
CA GLY A 221 -12.60 22.92 -14.89
C GLY A 221 -11.95 23.00 -16.27
N GLU A 222 -11.90 21.88 -16.99
CA GLU A 222 -11.36 21.80 -18.35
C GLU A 222 -12.13 22.67 -19.34
N VAL A 223 -13.47 22.59 -19.35
CA VAL A 223 -14.32 23.41 -20.23
C VAL A 223 -14.19 24.90 -19.90
N LEU A 224 -14.11 25.25 -18.62
CA LEU A 224 -13.96 26.64 -18.19
C LEU A 224 -12.59 27.20 -18.57
N ARG A 225 -11.53 26.41 -18.47
CA ARG A 225 -10.20 26.76 -19.01
C ARG A 225 -10.28 27.00 -20.51
N ASP A 226 -10.93 26.11 -21.25
CA ASP A 226 -11.07 26.21 -22.69
C ASP A 226 -11.85 27.46 -23.11
N LYS A 227 -12.94 27.78 -22.42
CA LYS A 227 -13.72 29.02 -22.64
C LYS A 227 -12.92 30.27 -22.31
N LYS A 228 -12.11 30.26 -21.24
CA LYS A 228 -11.18 31.37 -20.93
C LYS A 228 -10.14 31.53 -22.03
N ALA A 229 -9.56 30.43 -22.52
CA ALA A 229 -8.63 30.46 -23.64
C ALA A 229 -9.29 31.04 -24.91
N GLU A 230 -10.48 30.60 -25.29
CA GLU A 230 -11.23 31.15 -26.43
C GLU A 230 -11.40 32.67 -26.32
N GLN A 231 -11.85 33.16 -25.15
CA GLN A 231 -12.02 34.60 -24.92
C GLN A 231 -10.70 35.39 -24.99
N ILE A 232 -9.61 34.83 -24.47
CA ILE A 232 -8.30 35.49 -24.54
C ILE A 232 -7.76 35.49 -25.97
N MET A 233 -7.91 34.36 -26.70
CA MET A 233 -7.51 34.27 -28.11
C MET A 233 -8.28 35.29 -28.96
N ALA A 234 -9.59 35.41 -28.78
CA ALA A 234 -10.42 36.42 -29.46
C ALA A 234 -9.93 37.85 -29.15
N LYS A 235 -9.56 38.15 -27.90
CA LYS A 235 -8.98 39.46 -27.54
C LYS A 235 -7.64 39.72 -28.22
N LEU A 236 -6.86 38.67 -28.48
CA LEU A 236 -5.55 38.75 -29.13
C LEU A 236 -5.62 38.69 -30.66
N GLU A 237 -6.81 38.53 -31.25
CA GLU A 237 -6.98 38.63 -32.70
C GLU A 237 -6.48 39.99 -33.23
N GLY A 238 -5.78 39.94 -34.37
CA GLY A 238 -5.22 41.13 -35.02
C GLY A 238 -3.97 41.71 -34.34
N VAL A 239 -3.50 41.15 -33.21
CA VAL A 239 -2.23 41.54 -32.58
C VAL A 239 -1.08 41.05 -33.46
N LYS A 240 -0.19 41.97 -33.86
CA LYS A 240 0.95 41.70 -34.76
C LYS A 240 2.30 42.02 -34.14
N THR A 241 2.32 42.63 -32.95
CA THR A 241 3.55 43.04 -32.27
C THR A 241 3.48 42.81 -30.76
N THR A 242 4.64 42.68 -30.12
CA THR A 242 4.75 42.58 -28.65
C THR A 242 4.20 43.82 -27.94
N ALA A 243 4.32 45.00 -28.54
CA ALA A 243 3.76 46.24 -27.99
C ALA A 243 2.22 46.22 -27.97
N GLN A 244 1.59 45.74 -29.05
CA GLN A 244 0.13 45.58 -29.12
C GLN A 244 -0.36 44.52 -28.11
N ALA A 245 0.37 43.43 -27.93
CA ALA A 245 0.06 42.42 -26.91
C ALA A 245 0.13 43.01 -25.48
N LYS A 246 1.19 43.77 -25.17
CA LYS A 246 1.34 44.46 -23.88
C LYS A 246 0.19 45.44 -23.62
N ALA A 247 -0.22 46.21 -24.62
CA ALA A 247 -1.35 47.14 -24.51
C ALA A 247 -2.68 46.43 -24.16
N LYS A 248 -2.81 45.14 -24.49
CA LYS A 248 -3.94 44.28 -24.11
C LYS A 248 -3.74 43.50 -22.80
N GLY A 249 -2.70 43.84 -22.04
CA GLY A 249 -2.41 43.24 -20.72
C GLY A 249 -1.54 41.99 -20.73
N ALA A 250 -0.92 41.64 -21.86
CA ALA A 250 0.01 40.51 -21.92
C ALA A 250 1.30 40.79 -21.14
N LYS A 251 1.81 39.79 -20.42
CA LYS A 251 3.15 39.83 -19.81
C LYS A 251 4.20 39.38 -20.82
N LEU A 252 5.31 40.11 -20.91
CA LEU A 252 6.41 39.76 -21.80
C LEU A 252 7.49 39.04 -21.02
N THR A 253 7.77 37.80 -21.43
CA THR A 253 8.82 36.95 -20.87
C THR A 253 9.73 36.47 -21.98
N GLU A 254 11.03 36.46 -21.70
CA GLU A 254 12.02 35.90 -22.62
C GLU A 254 12.31 34.46 -22.25
N VAL A 255 12.13 33.57 -23.23
CA VAL A 255 12.43 32.14 -23.08
C VAL A 255 13.58 31.80 -24.01
N ASN A 256 14.62 31.19 -23.45
CA ASN A 256 15.84 30.81 -24.16
C ASN A 256 15.98 29.29 -24.22
N GLN A 257 16.82 28.81 -25.14
CA GLN A 257 17.22 27.39 -25.24
C GLN A 257 16.07 26.39 -25.43
N ILE A 258 15.04 26.77 -26.19
CA ILE A 258 13.96 25.86 -26.57
C ILE A 258 14.53 24.80 -27.52
N THR A 259 14.44 23.52 -27.14
CA THR A 259 14.89 22.38 -27.96
C THR A 259 13.85 21.27 -27.93
N PHE A 260 13.98 20.25 -28.78
CA PHE A 260 13.06 19.11 -28.74
C PHE A 260 13.12 18.35 -27.40
N GLY A 261 14.29 18.28 -26.77
CA GLY A 261 14.46 17.65 -25.45
C GLY A 261 14.16 18.57 -24.26
N ALA A 262 13.97 19.87 -24.49
CA ALA A 262 13.64 20.86 -23.46
C ALA A 262 12.50 21.77 -23.97
N PRO A 263 11.24 21.38 -23.73
CA PRO A 263 10.07 22.18 -24.09
C PRO A 263 10.13 23.57 -23.44
N VAL A 264 9.40 24.52 -24.04
CA VAL A 264 9.19 25.86 -23.49
C VAL A 264 8.74 25.77 -22.05
N PHE A 265 9.47 26.43 -21.15
CA PHE A 265 9.09 26.62 -19.77
C PHE A 265 8.84 28.10 -19.52
N VAL A 266 7.63 28.44 -19.07
CA VAL A 266 7.23 29.80 -18.74
C VAL A 266 7.38 29.96 -17.23
N SER A 267 8.43 30.64 -16.80
CA SER A 267 8.83 30.72 -15.38
C SER A 267 7.76 31.35 -14.50
N GLU A 268 7.02 32.36 -14.99
CA GLU A 268 5.98 33.04 -14.22
C GLU A 268 4.76 32.15 -13.95
N LEU A 269 4.55 31.13 -14.79
CA LEU A 269 3.47 30.15 -14.63
C LEU A 269 3.97 28.83 -14.06
N GLN A 270 5.30 28.70 -13.87
CA GLN A 270 5.97 27.47 -13.49
C GLN A 270 5.52 26.26 -14.31
N ALA A 271 5.29 26.47 -15.61
CA ALA A 271 4.62 25.52 -16.48
C ALA A 271 5.44 25.20 -17.73
N GLN A 272 5.39 23.94 -18.14
CA GLN A 272 5.86 23.51 -19.45
C GLN A 272 4.75 23.65 -20.49
N GLU A 273 5.10 24.15 -21.68
CA GLU A 273 4.16 24.49 -22.75
C GLU A 273 4.54 23.80 -24.08
N PRO A 274 4.23 22.49 -24.23
CA PRO A 274 4.59 21.73 -25.43
C PRO A 274 3.94 22.27 -26.71
N ALA A 275 2.68 22.70 -26.66
CA ALA A 275 1.97 23.29 -27.79
C ALA A 275 2.67 24.57 -28.29
N LEU A 276 3.12 25.42 -27.35
CA LEU A 276 3.91 26.61 -27.67
C LEU A 276 5.27 26.23 -28.27
N SER A 277 5.92 25.18 -27.75
CA SER A 277 7.18 24.66 -28.30
C SER A 277 7.06 24.27 -29.77
N GLY A 278 5.99 23.55 -30.12
CA GLY A 278 5.69 23.18 -31.51
C GLY A 278 5.44 24.41 -32.40
N ALA A 279 4.65 25.37 -31.93
CA ALA A 279 4.38 26.59 -32.68
C ALA A 279 5.64 27.44 -32.93
N VAL A 280 6.50 27.58 -31.92
CA VAL A 280 7.80 28.27 -32.04
C VAL A 280 8.71 27.55 -33.04
N ALA A 281 8.77 26.22 -32.98
CA ALA A 281 9.57 25.42 -33.90
C ALA A 281 9.12 25.59 -35.36
N ALA A 282 7.82 25.76 -35.62
CA ALA A 282 7.26 26.00 -36.95
C ALA A 282 7.43 27.44 -37.46
N THR A 283 7.83 28.39 -36.62
CA THR A 283 7.94 29.82 -36.98
C THR A 283 9.38 30.20 -37.35
N GLU A 284 9.53 31.08 -38.35
CA GLU A 284 10.83 31.58 -38.80
C GLU A 284 11.42 32.63 -37.85
N LYS A 285 12.76 32.78 -37.88
CA LYS A 285 13.46 33.84 -37.15
C LYS A 285 12.96 35.22 -37.57
N GLY A 286 12.80 36.10 -36.60
CA GLY A 286 12.32 37.47 -36.76
C GLY A 286 10.81 37.61 -36.94
N LYS A 287 10.06 36.50 -37.03
CA LYS A 287 8.60 36.53 -37.20
C LYS A 287 7.87 36.50 -35.87
N TYR A 288 6.79 37.27 -35.82
CA TYR A 288 5.80 37.22 -34.75
C TYR A 288 4.75 36.16 -35.10
N SER A 289 4.24 35.46 -34.10
CA SER A 289 3.18 34.45 -34.25
C SER A 289 1.94 35.06 -34.92
N THR A 290 1.41 34.41 -35.95
CA THR A 290 0.22 34.88 -36.68
C THR A 290 -1.08 34.64 -35.94
N HIS A 291 -1.12 33.62 -35.07
CA HIS A 291 -2.27 33.25 -34.27
C HIS A 291 -1.86 33.06 -32.79
N PRO A 292 -2.73 33.40 -31.84
CA PRO A 292 -2.56 33.00 -30.45
C PRO A 292 -2.49 31.48 -30.29
N VAL A 293 -1.63 31.00 -29.40
CA VAL A 293 -1.46 29.57 -29.10
C VAL A 293 -2.06 29.26 -27.74
N LYS A 294 -3.06 28.38 -27.70
CA LYS A 294 -3.58 27.80 -26.45
C LYS A 294 -2.56 26.80 -25.90
N GLY A 295 -1.93 27.16 -24.79
CA GLY A 295 -1.11 26.26 -23.99
C GLY A 295 -1.89 25.64 -22.83
N LEU A 296 -1.18 24.93 -21.95
CA LEU A 296 -1.73 24.28 -20.76
C LEU A 296 -2.10 25.31 -19.68
N SER A 297 -1.25 26.32 -19.48
CA SER A 297 -1.38 27.29 -18.39
C SER A 297 -1.69 28.71 -18.87
N GLY A 298 -1.76 28.94 -20.17
CA GLY A 298 -2.02 30.27 -20.73
C GLY A 298 -2.27 30.27 -22.23
N VAL A 299 -2.55 31.47 -22.75
CA VAL A 299 -2.60 31.75 -24.19
C VAL A 299 -1.42 32.64 -24.53
N TYR A 300 -0.68 32.27 -25.58
CA TYR A 300 0.60 32.86 -25.89
C TYR A 300 0.63 33.47 -27.29
N MET A 301 1.37 34.56 -27.40
CA MET A 301 1.89 35.08 -28.67
C MET A 301 3.38 35.29 -28.50
N PHE A 302 4.16 35.06 -29.55
CA PHE A 302 5.61 35.04 -29.44
C PHE A 302 6.30 35.68 -30.64
N LEU A 303 7.51 36.20 -30.41
CA LEU A 303 8.45 36.67 -31.43
C LEU A 303 9.65 35.72 -31.41
N VAL A 304 9.98 35.09 -32.53
CA VAL A 304 11.20 34.27 -32.62
C VAL A 304 12.39 35.21 -32.80
N LYS A 305 13.09 35.55 -31.72
CA LYS A 305 14.26 36.45 -31.79
C LYS A 305 15.43 35.82 -32.55
N ASP A 306 15.71 34.55 -32.25
CA ASP A 306 16.80 33.81 -32.86
C ASP A 306 16.41 32.34 -33.08
N LYS A 307 17.00 31.73 -34.09
CA LYS A 307 16.82 30.32 -34.43
C LYS A 307 18.13 29.81 -35.02
N ARG A 308 18.67 28.76 -34.41
CA ARG A 308 19.92 28.12 -34.82
C ARG A 308 19.75 26.62 -34.91
N THR A 309 20.36 26.03 -35.92
CA THR A 309 20.50 24.57 -36.02
C THR A 309 21.68 24.15 -35.15
N LEU A 310 21.45 23.22 -34.22
CA LEU A 310 22.55 22.66 -33.44
C LEU A 310 23.45 21.81 -34.36
N PRO A 311 24.78 21.81 -34.16
CA PRO A 311 25.67 20.93 -34.89
C PRO A 311 25.38 19.48 -34.49
N GLY A 312 24.98 18.66 -35.47
CA GLY A 312 24.62 17.26 -35.28
C GLY A 312 23.54 16.83 -36.27
N LYS A 313 23.61 15.58 -36.74
CA LYS A 313 22.48 14.98 -37.47
C LYS A 313 21.51 14.42 -36.43
N PHE A 314 20.22 14.76 -36.56
CA PHE A 314 19.18 14.10 -35.80
C PHE A 314 19.16 12.61 -36.16
N ASP A 315 19.47 11.75 -35.20
CA ASP A 315 19.31 10.31 -35.35
C ASP A 315 17.90 9.91 -34.90
N ALA A 316 17.03 9.70 -35.88
CA ALA A 316 15.67 9.27 -35.63
C ALA A 316 15.61 7.91 -34.90
N LYS A 317 16.57 7.00 -35.12
CA LYS A 317 16.61 5.70 -34.43
C LYS A 317 16.95 5.88 -32.96
N GLU A 318 17.97 6.68 -32.65
CA GLU A 318 18.36 6.96 -31.27
C GLU A 318 17.25 7.70 -30.51
N ALA A 319 16.65 8.72 -31.13
CA ALA A 319 15.53 9.44 -30.54
C ALA A 319 14.30 8.54 -30.30
N THR A 320 13.99 7.65 -31.26
CA THR A 320 12.89 6.68 -31.11
C THR A 320 13.21 5.65 -30.03
N ALA A 321 14.45 5.16 -29.95
CA ALA A 321 14.88 4.22 -28.93
C ALA A 321 14.83 4.85 -27.52
N GLY A 322 15.28 6.11 -27.37
CA GLY A 322 15.19 6.84 -26.11
C GLY A 322 13.74 7.09 -25.68
N ALA A 323 12.87 7.51 -26.61
CA ALA A 323 11.45 7.65 -26.35
C ALA A 323 10.81 6.30 -25.95
N ALA A 324 11.10 5.23 -26.70
CA ALA A 324 10.63 3.89 -26.41
C ALA A 324 11.09 3.40 -25.04
N GLN A 325 12.34 3.68 -24.64
CA GLN A 325 12.85 3.33 -23.31
C GLN A 325 12.10 4.08 -22.20
N GLY A 326 11.81 5.37 -22.40
CA GLY A 326 11.00 6.18 -21.48
C GLY A 326 9.55 5.67 -21.37
N TYR A 327 8.94 5.32 -22.50
CA TYR A 327 7.63 4.66 -22.52
C TYR A 327 7.67 3.30 -21.83
N LEU A 328 8.66 2.45 -22.10
CA LEU A 328 8.82 1.12 -21.50
C LEU A 328 8.96 1.18 -19.97
N SER A 329 9.68 2.18 -19.47
CA SER A 329 9.85 2.42 -18.04
C SER A 329 8.50 2.71 -17.36
N ASN A 330 7.63 3.48 -18.01
CA ASN A 330 6.27 3.77 -17.54
C ASN A 330 5.27 2.63 -17.81
N LEU A 331 5.43 1.91 -18.93
CA LEU A 331 4.61 0.76 -19.35
C LEU A 331 4.67 -0.39 -18.35
N SER A 332 5.79 -0.58 -17.66
CA SER A 332 5.89 -1.62 -16.61
C SER A 332 4.77 -1.50 -15.54
N ARG A 333 4.25 -0.29 -15.30
CA ARG A 333 3.16 -0.03 -14.36
C ARG A 333 1.77 -0.13 -14.98
N THR A 334 1.62 0.21 -16.27
CA THR A 334 0.30 0.29 -16.94
C THR A 334 -0.05 -0.97 -17.73
N VAL A 335 0.94 -1.69 -18.26
CA VAL A 335 0.72 -2.89 -19.11
C VAL A 335 -0.08 -3.95 -18.37
N PHE A 336 0.20 -4.19 -17.09
CA PHE A 336 -0.55 -5.20 -16.34
C PHE A 336 -2.05 -4.82 -16.21
N GLN A 337 -2.34 -3.56 -15.93
CA GLN A 337 -3.72 -3.07 -15.84
C GLN A 337 -4.42 -3.14 -17.21
N GLU A 338 -3.72 -2.80 -18.28
CA GLU A 338 -4.28 -2.84 -19.63
C GLU A 338 -4.48 -4.27 -20.13
N LEU A 339 -3.57 -5.19 -19.81
CA LEU A 339 -3.75 -6.62 -20.04
C LEU A 339 -4.97 -7.15 -19.26
N MET A 340 -5.16 -6.74 -18.00
CA MET A 340 -6.35 -7.12 -17.23
C MET A 340 -7.65 -6.61 -17.85
N VAL A 341 -7.67 -5.37 -18.32
CA VAL A 341 -8.83 -4.76 -18.99
C VAL A 341 -9.13 -5.50 -20.30
N ASN A 342 -8.11 -5.72 -21.13
CA ASN A 342 -8.23 -6.40 -22.43
C ASN A 342 -8.62 -7.88 -22.28
N ALA A 343 -8.11 -8.55 -21.25
CA ALA A 343 -8.50 -9.93 -20.92
C ALA A 343 -9.88 -10.01 -20.24
N ASN A 344 -10.56 -8.87 -20.03
CA ASN A 344 -11.88 -8.79 -19.41
C ASN A 344 -11.95 -9.50 -18.04
N VAL A 345 -10.88 -9.38 -17.25
CA VAL A 345 -10.77 -10.03 -15.94
C VAL A 345 -11.88 -9.52 -15.03
N LYS A 346 -12.68 -10.44 -14.47
CA LYS A 346 -13.67 -10.13 -13.45
C LYS A 346 -13.04 -10.35 -12.07
N ASP A 347 -12.94 -9.27 -11.29
CA ASP A 347 -12.41 -9.34 -9.95
C ASP A 347 -13.51 -9.71 -8.94
N ASN A 348 -13.49 -10.96 -8.50
CA ASN A 348 -14.41 -11.51 -7.52
C ASN A 348 -13.76 -11.66 -6.14
N ARG A 349 -12.59 -11.05 -5.90
CA ARG A 349 -11.82 -11.32 -4.67
C ARG A 349 -12.59 -10.95 -3.40
N TYR A 350 -13.44 -9.92 -3.45
CA TYR A 350 -14.36 -9.57 -2.37
C TYR A 350 -15.29 -10.72 -1.92
N LEU A 351 -15.51 -11.75 -2.76
CA LEU A 351 -16.29 -12.94 -2.41
C LEU A 351 -15.48 -14.01 -1.64
N PHE A 352 -14.15 -13.91 -1.63
CA PHE A 352 -13.24 -14.96 -1.15
C PHE A 352 -12.34 -14.53 0.01
N PHE A 353 -12.48 -13.30 0.52
CA PHE A 353 -11.71 -12.79 1.65
C PHE A 353 -12.39 -12.96 2.99
#